data_AF-A0A6N7QWK9-F1
#
_entry.id   AF-A0A6N7QWK9-F1
#
_cell.length_a   1.000
_cell.length_b   1.000
_cell.length_c   1.000
_cell.angle_alpha   90.00
_cell.angle_beta   90.00
_cell.angle_gamma   90.00
#
_symmetry.space_group_name_H-M   'P 1'
#
loop_
_entity.id
_entity.type
_entity.pdbx_description
1 polymer ?
#
loop_
_entity_poly.entity_id
_entity_poly.type
_entity_poly.pdbx_seq_one_letter_code
_entity_poly.pdbx_strand_id
1 'polypeptide(L)'
;MSEEKLFTQEEVNKIVQERLEREKRKTERELEQIRTEVPEGGTDYKKLYEELCKELAEREADEAKEQALLNAGFDQESVNRYKKYLDKVEEDEYEETAHFLFEHSPMNKKQSQSYADPSQKRGKSVWNPFK
;
A
#
# COMPACT_ATOMS: atom_id res chain seq x y z
N MET A 1 -82.45 13.83 -7.40
CA MET A 1 -82.13 14.15 -5.99
C MET A 1 -81.09 13.14 -5.55
N SER A 2 -79.80 13.50 -5.66
CA SER A 2 -78.71 12.63 -5.24
C SER A 2 -78.60 12.68 -3.72
N GLU A 3 -78.82 11.54 -3.06
CA GLU A 3 -78.62 11.38 -1.63
C GLU A 3 -77.14 11.57 -1.30
N GLU A 4 -76.82 12.65 -0.60
CA GLU A 4 -75.50 12.86 -0.03
C GLU A 4 -75.30 11.81 1.09
N LYS A 5 -74.54 10.76 0.79
CA LYS A 5 -74.08 9.79 1.81
C LYS A 5 -73.22 10.53 2.83
N LEU A 6 -73.82 10.89 3.95
CA LEU A 6 -73.13 11.40 5.13
C LEU A 6 -72.30 10.25 5.72
N PHE A 7 -71.01 10.21 5.40
CA PHE A 7 -70.07 9.29 6.04
C PHE A 7 -70.00 9.60 7.53
N THR A 8 -70.17 8.57 8.36
CA THR A 8 -69.97 8.71 9.81
C THR A 8 -68.47 8.84 10.12
N GLN A 9 -68.12 9.52 11.22
CA GLN A 9 -66.72 9.68 11.63
C GLN A 9 -66.01 8.33 11.83
N GLU A 10 -66.75 7.29 12.22
CA GLU A 10 -66.23 5.93 12.37
C GLU A 10 -65.83 5.31 11.02
N GLU A 11 -66.63 5.51 9.97
CA GLU A 11 -66.30 5.03 8.62
C GLU A 11 -65.09 5.78 8.04
N VAL A 12 -64.98 7.09 8.30
CA VAL A 12 -63.80 7.89 7.91
C VAL A 12 -62.55 7.37 8.61
N ASN A 13 -62.63 7.12 9.92
CA ASN A 13 -61.50 6.58 10.69
C ASN A 13 -61.06 5.21 10.17
N LYS A 14 -62.01 4.35 9.80
CA LYS A 14 -61.73 3.02 9.23
C LYS A 14 -61.02 3.11 7.88
N ILE A 15 -61.46 4.02 7.00
CA ILE A 15 -60.82 4.27 5.70
C ILE A 15 -59.40 4.81 5.88
N VAL A 16 -59.18 5.71 6.84
CA VAL A 16 -57.85 6.26 7.15
C VAL A 16 -56.92 5.18 7.69
N GLN A 17 -57.40 4.33 8.60
CA GLN A 17 -56.62 3.21 9.14
C GLN A 17 -56.24 2.20 8.06
N GLU A 18 -57.18 1.79 7.19
CA GLU A 18 -56.87 0.89 6.09
C GLU A 18 -55.83 1.49 5.12
N ARG A 19 -55.89 2.81 4.89
CA ARG A 19 -54.95 3.49 4.01
C ARG A 19 -53.55 3.56 4.64
N LEU A 20 -53.47 3.85 5.94
CA LEU A 20 -52.22 3.81 6.70
C LEU A 20 -51.60 2.41 6.74
N GLU A 21 -52.42 1.37 6.90
CA GLU A 21 -51.93 -0.02 6.87
C GLU A 21 -51.41 -0.43 5.49
N ARG A 22 -52.07 0.01 4.41
CA ARG A 22 -51.58 -0.23 3.04
C ARG A 22 -50.27 0.50 2.77
N GLU A 23 -50.13 1.74 3.22
CA GLU A 23 -48.88 2.51 3.12
C GLU A 23 -47.75 1.80 3.90
N LYS A 24 -48.00 1.42 5.16
CA LYS A 24 -47.03 0.67 5.98
C LYS A 24 -46.57 -0.63 5.30
N ARG A 25 -47.50 -1.42 4.77
CA ARG A 25 -47.14 -2.66 4.04
C ARG A 25 -46.36 -2.40 2.76
N LYS A 26 -46.58 -1.28 2.07
CA LYS A 26 -45.76 -0.91 0.91
C LYS A 26 -44.35 -0.54 1.35
N THR A 27 -44.22 0.30 2.37
CA THR A 27 -42.91 0.70 2.90
C THR A 27 -42.11 -0.48 3.45
N GLU A 28 -42.75 -1.44 4.10
CA GLU A 28 -42.11 -2.67 4.59
C GLU A 28 -41.59 -3.53 3.44
N ARG A 29 -42.37 -3.69 2.35
CA ARG A 29 -41.94 -4.41 1.15
C ARG A 29 -40.80 -3.72 0.41
N GLU A 30 -40.85 -2.39 0.31
CA GLU A 30 -39.75 -1.61 -0.29
C GLU A 30 -38.48 -1.74 0.53
N LEU A 31 -38.59 -1.70 1.87
CA LEU A 31 -37.46 -1.93 2.77
C LEU A 31 -36.92 -3.36 2.68
N GLU A 32 -37.77 -4.38 2.61
CA GLU A 32 -37.34 -5.77 2.39
C GLU A 32 -36.66 -5.94 1.02
N GLN A 33 -37.21 -5.36 -0.04
CA GLN A 33 -36.60 -5.38 -1.37
C GLN A 33 -35.22 -4.73 -1.37
N ILE A 34 -35.08 -3.53 -0.78
CA ILE A 34 -33.79 -2.86 -0.61
C ILE A 34 -32.83 -3.75 0.20
N ARG A 35 -33.32 -4.44 1.23
CA ARG A 35 -32.48 -5.31 2.07
C ARG A 35 -32.05 -6.60 1.38
N THR A 36 -32.84 -7.10 0.43
CA THR A 36 -32.49 -8.27 -0.40
C THR A 36 -31.71 -7.91 -1.66
N GLU A 37 -31.82 -6.67 -2.15
CA GLU A 37 -31.10 -6.16 -3.32
C GLU A 37 -29.76 -5.54 -2.96
N VAL A 38 -29.55 -5.11 -1.71
CA VAL A 38 -28.21 -4.84 -1.19
C VAL A 38 -27.52 -6.20 -1.09
N PRO A 39 -26.57 -6.51 -1.99
CA PRO A 39 -25.82 -7.75 -1.87
C PRO A 39 -25.04 -7.69 -0.57
N GLU A 40 -24.52 -8.83 -0.11
CA GLU A 40 -23.71 -8.99 1.10
C GLU A 40 -22.38 -8.17 1.10
N GLY A 41 -22.32 -6.97 0.53
CA GLY A 41 -21.17 -6.06 0.50
C GLY A 41 -20.78 -5.45 1.85
N GLY A 42 -21.41 -5.89 2.95
CA GLY A 42 -20.94 -5.59 4.31
C GLY A 42 -19.59 -6.25 4.63
N THR A 43 -19.22 -7.33 3.94
CA THR A 43 -17.89 -7.94 4.05
C THR A 43 -16.83 -7.25 3.19
N ASP A 44 -17.24 -6.46 2.19
CA ASP A 44 -16.30 -5.86 1.25
C ASP A 44 -15.61 -4.65 1.86
N TYR A 45 -16.31 -3.80 2.61
CA TYR A 45 -15.69 -2.62 3.24
C TYR A 45 -14.61 -2.99 4.26
N LYS A 46 -14.83 -4.02 5.07
CA LYS A 46 -13.84 -4.45 6.06
C LYS A 46 -12.60 -5.02 5.37
N LYS A 47 -12.77 -5.83 4.31
CA LYS A 47 -11.67 -6.34 3.50
C LYS A 47 -10.92 -5.23 2.78
N LEU A 48 -11.64 -4.29 2.15
CA LEU A 48 -11.05 -3.11 1.51
C LEU A 48 -10.22 -2.28 2.49
N TYR A 49 -10.72 -2.11 3.72
CA TYR A 49 -10.01 -1.38 4.76
C TYR A 49 -8.75 -2.14 5.21
N GLU A 50 -8.85 -3.45 5.43
CA GLU A 50 -7.70 -4.30 5.77
C GLU A 50 -6.64 -4.33 4.64
N GLU A 51 -7.07 -4.36 3.38
CA GLU A 51 -6.19 -4.27 2.20
C GLU A 51 -5.51 -2.90 2.15
N LEU A 52 -6.26 -1.81 2.33
CA LEU A 52 -5.71 -0.46 2.34
C LEU A 52 -4.72 -0.24 3.49
N CYS A 53 -4.99 -0.79 4.68
CA CYS A 53 -4.04 -0.76 5.79
C CYS A 53 -2.75 -1.52 5.47
N LYS A 54 -2.83 -2.67 4.77
CA LYS A 54 -1.65 -3.42 4.34
C LYS A 54 -0.85 -2.64 3.29
N GLU A 55 -1.52 -2.07 2.29
CA GLU A 55 -0.86 -1.25 1.27
C GLU A 55 -0.15 -0.03 1.87
N LEU A 56 -0.76 0.62 2.87
CA LEU A 56 -0.12 1.72 3.58
C LEU A 56 1.11 1.26 4.38
N ALA A 57 1.02 0.13 5.09
CA ALA A 57 2.15 -0.42 5.85
C ALA A 57 3.30 -0.85 4.92
N GLU A 58 2.98 -1.47 3.78
CA GLU A 58 3.97 -1.83 2.76
C GLU A 58 4.67 -0.60 2.20
N ARG A 59 3.91 0.47 1.93
CA ARG A 59 4.46 1.74 1.45
C ARG A 59 5.35 2.43 2.48
N GLU A 60 4.94 2.46 3.75
CA GLU A 60 5.73 3.04 4.84
C GLU A 60 7.07 2.30 5.01
N ALA A 61 7.04 0.96 5.03
CA ALA A 61 8.26 0.15 5.08
C ALA A 61 9.16 0.39 3.87
N ASP A 62 8.57 0.55 2.69
CA ASP A 62 9.30 0.86 1.47
C ASP A 62 9.96 2.24 1.48
N GLU A 63 9.28 3.25 2.03
CA GLU A 63 9.83 4.59 2.22
C GLU A 63 10.95 4.58 3.26
N ALA A 64 10.82 3.82 4.36
CA ALA A 64 11.86 3.65 5.38
C ALA A 64 13.14 3.03 4.81
N LYS A 65 13.03 1.96 4.00
CA LYS A 65 14.17 1.35 3.30
C LYS A 65 14.88 2.33 2.37
N GLU A 66 14.11 3.13 1.62
CA GLU A 66 14.67 4.13 0.72
C GLU A 66 15.42 5.22 1.49
N GLN A 67 14.84 5.72 2.58
CA GLN A 67 15.49 6.71 3.44
C GLN A 67 16.76 6.17 4.08
N ALA A 68 16.76 4.93 4.58
CA ALA A 68 17.94 4.30 5.15
C ALA A 68 19.10 4.20 4.13
N LEU A 69 18.79 3.82 2.88
CA LEU A 69 19.80 3.74 1.81
C LEU A 69 20.30 5.12 1.36
N LEU A 70 19.42 6.12 1.29
CA LEU A 70 19.82 7.50 1.01
C LEU A 70 20.72 8.06 2.12
N ASN A 71 20.37 7.82 3.39
CA ASN A 71 21.16 8.23 4.56
C ASN A 71 22.52 7.54 4.61
N ALA A 72 22.59 6.28 4.17
CA ALA A 72 23.85 5.56 4.01
C ALA A 72 24.74 6.14 2.90
N GLY A 73 24.20 6.95 1.99
CA GLY A 73 24.95 7.67 0.95
C GLY A 73 24.79 7.12 -0.47
N PHE A 74 23.79 6.27 -0.72
CA PHE A 74 23.49 5.80 -2.08
C PHE A 74 22.77 6.87 -2.92
N ASP A 75 23.13 6.96 -4.21
CA ASP A 75 22.36 7.74 -5.19
C ASP A 75 20.99 7.10 -5.45
N GLN A 76 20.01 7.90 -5.89
CA GLN A 76 18.63 7.43 -6.15
C GLN A 76 18.56 6.20 -7.08
N GLU A 77 19.42 6.14 -8.11
CA GLU A 77 19.49 4.98 -9.01
C GLU A 77 19.99 3.70 -8.32
N SER A 78 20.87 3.86 -7.34
CA SER A 78 21.42 2.76 -6.55
C SER A 78 20.45 2.30 -5.48
N VAL A 79 19.69 3.21 -4.87
CA VAL A 79 18.65 2.88 -3.89
C VAL A 79 17.69 1.83 -4.46
N ASN A 80 17.16 2.05 -5.67
CA ASN A 80 16.27 1.10 -6.34
C ASN A 80 16.89 -0.30 -6.54
N ARG A 81 18.22 -0.38 -6.71
CA ARG A 81 18.93 -1.67 -6.86
C ARG A 81 19.17 -2.36 -5.53
N TYR A 82 19.40 -1.60 -4.47
CA TYR A 82 19.79 -2.13 -3.16
C TYR A 82 18.62 -2.31 -2.19
N LYS A 83 17.47 -1.68 -2.44
CA LYS A 83 16.24 -1.82 -1.64
C LYS A 83 15.85 -3.28 -1.38
N LYS A 84 15.98 -4.13 -2.40
CA LYS A 84 15.71 -5.58 -2.34
C LYS A 84 16.52 -6.36 -1.30
N TYR A 85 17.65 -5.83 -0.83
CA TYR A 85 18.46 -6.48 0.19
C TYR A 85 17.95 -6.21 1.61
N LEU A 86 17.06 -5.22 1.77
CA LEU A 86 16.40 -4.88 3.04
C LEU A 86 15.04 -5.59 3.21
N ASP A 87 14.53 -6.30 2.19
CA ASP A 87 13.22 -6.96 2.25
C ASP A 87 13.11 -8.09 3.29
N LYS A 88 14.26 -8.62 3.76
CA LYS A 88 14.33 -9.70 4.75
C LYS A 88 14.87 -9.24 6.10
N VAL A 89 15.12 -7.95 6.23
CA VAL A 89 15.71 -7.33 7.41
C VAL A 89 14.58 -6.72 8.23
N GLU A 90 14.72 -6.73 9.56
CA GLU A 90 13.78 -6.04 10.43
C GLU A 90 13.97 -4.52 10.31
N GLU A 91 12.91 -3.75 10.51
CA GLU A 91 12.93 -2.29 10.30
C GLU A 91 13.99 -1.60 11.18
N ASP A 92 14.18 -2.08 12.41
CA ASP A 92 15.19 -1.59 13.35
C ASP A 92 16.64 -1.77 12.85
N GLU A 93 16.87 -2.70 11.93
CA GLU A 93 18.20 -3.05 11.40
C GLU A 93 18.47 -2.40 10.02
N TYR A 94 17.51 -1.63 9.46
CA TYR A 94 17.64 -1.04 8.12
C TYR A 94 18.82 -0.08 8.00
N GLU A 95 19.06 0.75 9.01
CA GLU A 95 20.17 1.70 8.97
C GLU A 95 21.52 0.98 8.99
N GLU A 96 21.69 0.01 9.90
CA GLU A 96 22.92 -0.74 10.04
C GLU A 96 23.24 -1.55 8.77
N THR A 97 22.23 -2.24 8.23
CA THR A 97 22.39 -3.00 6.98
C THR A 97 22.59 -2.09 5.77
N ALA A 98 21.93 -0.94 5.69
CA ALA A 98 22.17 0.04 4.63
C ALA A 98 23.60 0.59 4.67
N HIS A 99 24.12 0.92 5.86
CA HIS A 99 25.52 1.32 6.05
C HIS A 99 26.49 0.20 5.68
N PHE A 100 26.24 -1.03 6.11
CA PHE A 100 27.06 -2.19 5.74
C PHE A 100 27.11 -2.39 4.21
N LEU A 101 25.95 -2.30 3.55
CA LEU A 101 25.85 -2.37 2.09
C LEU A 101 26.64 -1.26 1.42
N PHE A 102 26.57 -0.03 1.95
CA PHE A 102 27.30 1.10 1.40
C PHE A 102 28.82 0.94 1.51
N GLU A 103 29.33 0.50 2.66
CA GLU A 103 30.76 0.27 2.89
C GLU A 103 31.33 -0.82 1.97
N HIS A 104 30.55 -1.88 1.74
CA HIS A 104 30.99 -3.03 0.95
C HIS A 104 30.62 -2.92 -0.54
N SER A 105 29.85 -1.89 -0.90
CA SER A 105 29.47 -1.61 -2.28
C SER A 105 30.68 -1.22 -3.13
N PRO A 106 30.77 -1.71 -4.37
CA PRO A 106 31.83 -1.30 -5.29
C PRO A 106 31.80 0.21 -5.62
N MET A 107 30.69 0.91 -5.39
CA MET A 107 30.60 2.37 -5.61
C MET A 107 31.44 3.18 -4.61
N ASN A 108 31.58 2.73 -3.36
CA ASN A 108 32.40 3.39 -2.35
C ASN A 108 33.89 3.01 -2.51
N LYS A 109 34.19 1.93 -3.24
CA LYS A 109 35.57 1.56 -3.61
C LYS A 109 36.10 2.44 -4.75
N LYS A 110 36.12 3.75 -4.56
CA LYS A 110 37.04 4.60 -5.32
C LYS A 110 38.46 4.30 -4.83
N GLN A 111 39.22 3.62 -5.69
CA GLN A 111 40.69 3.74 -5.79
C GLN A 111 41.53 3.21 -4.62
N SER A 112 41.78 1.90 -4.59
CA SER A 112 43.09 1.42 -4.15
C SER A 112 43.69 0.32 -5.03
N GLN A 113 43.17 0.12 -6.25
CA GLN A 113 43.99 -0.49 -7.30
C GLN A 113 44.83 0.61 -7.94
N SER A 114 45.88 0.99 -7.22
CA SER A 114 47.11 1.46 -7.84
C SER A 114 47.61 0.31 -8.72
N TYR A 115 47.10 0.20 -9.94
CA TYR A 115 47.88 -0.43 -10.99
C TYR A 115 49.15 0.42 -11.08
N ALA A 116 50.27 -0.15 -10.66
CA ALA A 116 51.56 0.48 -10.83
C ALA A 116 51.68 0.87 -12.31
N ASP A 117 51.74 2.16 -12.58
CA ASP A 117 51.89 2.68 -13.93
C ASP A 117 53.13 2.00 -14.57
N PRO A 118 52.96 1.17 -15.61
CA PRO A 118 54.07 0.48 -16.23
C PRO A 118 55.03 1.45 -16.95
N SER A 119 54.68 2.74 -17.05
CA SER A 119 55.58 3.81 -17.51
C SER A 119 56.61 4.21 -16.44
N GLN A 120 56.33 3.99 -15.14
CA GLN A 120 57.28 4.18 -14.05
C GLN A 120 58.25 2.99 -13.94
N LYS A 121 58.93 2.67 -15.04
CA LYS A 121 60.07 1.74 -15.05
C LYS A 121 61.23 2.37 -14.28
N ARG A 122 61.31 2.13 -12.98
CA ARG A 122 62.59 2.19 -12.27
C ARG A 122 63.49 1.13 -12.89
N GLY A 123 64.61 1.55 -13.46
CA GLY A 123 65.58 0.73 -14.18
C GLY A 123 66.10 -0.45 -13.36
N LYS A 124 65.43 -1.58 -13.44
CA LYS A 124 65.92 -2.87 -12.94
C LYS A 124 65.78 -3.90 -14.04
N SER A 125 66.93 -4.52 -14.32
CA SER A 125 67.21 -5.57 -15.29
C SER A 125 65.97 -6.43 -15.59
N VAL A 126 65.53 -6.40 -16.84
CA VAL A 126 64.70 -7.46 -17.40
C VAL A 126 65.49 -8.76 -17.24
N TRP A 127 64.89 -9.76 -16.61
CA TRP A 127 65.52 -11.08 -16.44
C TRP A 127 65.83 -11.67 -17.82
N ASN A 128 67.10 -11.99 -18.05
CA ASN A 128 67.58 -12.57 -19.30
C ASN A 128 68.19 -13.95 -19.00
N PRO A 129 67.56 -15.06 -19.42
CA PRO A 129 68.08 -16.40 -19.17
C PRO A 129 69.31 -16.77 -20.02
N PHE A 130 69.74 -15.88 -20.92
CA PHE A 130 70.84 -16.12 -21.85
C PHE A 130 71.98 -15.07 -21.74
N LYS A 131 72.04 -14.33 -20.63
CA LYS A 131 73.19 -13.47 -20.28
C LYS A 131 73.87 -13.97 -19.02
#